data_AF-A0A958KAT3-F1
#
_entry.id   AF-A0A958KAT3-F1
#
_cell.length_a   1.000
_cell.length_b   1.000
_cell.length_c   1.000
_cell.angle_alpha   90.00
_cell.angle_beta   90.00
_cell.angle_gamma   90.00
#
_symmetry.space_group_name_H-M   'P 1'
#
loop_
_entity.id
_entity.type
_entity.pdbx_description
1 polymer ?
#
loop_
_entity_poly.entity_id
_entity_poly.type
_entity_poly.pdbx_seq_one_letter_code
_entity_poly.pdbx_strand_id
1 'polypeptide(L)' 'MSKSDAKVGIVMGSESDHEVMKIARDTLEQFGVSVEYRVASAHRSP' A
#
# COMPACT_ATOMS: atom_id res chain seq x y z
N MET A 1 0.91 11.20 13.67
CA MET A 1 1.90 10.76 12.65
C MET A 1 1.61 11.54 11.39
N SER A 2 2.59 12.25 10.85
CA SER A 2 2.39 13.06 9.65
C SER A 2 2.19 12.13 8.45
N LYS A 3 1.49 12.60 7.40
CA LYS A 3 1.17 11.85 6.18
C LYS A 3 2.40 11.50 5.32
N SER A 4 3.62 11.64 5.85
CA SER A 4 4.89 11.71 5.11
C SER A 4 6.02 10.84 5.69
N ASP A 5 5.72 9.96 6.66
CA ASP A 5 6.74 9.08 7.28
C ASP A 5 6.78 7.67 6.65
N ALA A 6 5.89 7.35 5.70
CA ALA A 6 5.92 6.08 4.97
C ALA A 6 7.03 6.08 3.91
N LYS A 7 7.92 5.08 3.96
CA LYS A 7 9.01 4.92 2.99
C LYS A 7 8.55 4.24 1.69
N VAL A 8 7.47 3.46 1.75
CA VAL A 8 6.91 2.72 0.62
C VAL A 8 5.41 2.96 0.53
N GLY A 9 4.92 3.28 -0.67
CA GLY A 9 3.49 3.28 -0.97
C GLY A 9 3.09 2.01 -1.71
N ILE A 10 2.10 1.29 -1.19
CA ILE A 10 1.50 0.15 -1.88
C ILE A 10 0.20 0.62 -2.54
N VAL A 11 0.20 0.63 -3.86
CA VAL A 11 -0.94 1.08 -4.68
C VAL A 11 -1.68 -0.13 -5.23
N MET A 12 -3.00 -0.12 -5.12
CA MET A 12 -3.87 -1.20 -5.63
C MET A 12 -5.06 -0.67 -6.42
N GLY A 13 -5.60 -1.50 -7.32
CA GLY A 13 -6.65 -1.10 -8.26
C GLY A 13 -8.04 -1.07 -7.64
N SER A 14 -8.31 -1.90 -6.64
CA SER A 14 -9.56 -1.93 -5.87
C SER A 14 -9.35 -2.45 -4.46
N GLU A 15 -10.34 -2.25 -3.58
CA GLU A 15 -10.32 -2.80 -2.22
C GLU A 15 -10.25 -4.32 -2.18
N SER A 16 -10.77 -5.00 -3.20
CA SER A 16 -10.68 -6.46 -3.35
C SER A 16 -9.24 -6.97 -3.44
N ASP A 17 -8.30 -6.14 -3.88
CA ASP A 17 -6.89 -6.50 -4.01
C ASP A 17 -6.19 -6.54 -2.64
N HIS A 18 -6.81 -6.00 -1.58
CA HIS A 18 -6.19 -5.83 -0.28
C HIS A 18 -5.69 -7.16 0.30
N GLU A 19 -6.46 -8.24 0.15
CA GLU A 19 -6.10 -9.56 0.68
C GLU A 19 -4.76 -10.04 0.11
N VAL A 20 -4.54 -9.85 -1.19
CA VAL A 20 -3.28 -10.19 -1.87
C VAL A 20 -2.17 -9.22 -1.47
N MET A 21 -2.47 -7.92 -1.47
CA MET A 21 -1.48 -6.86 -1.19
C MET A 21 -1.01 -6.86 0.27
N LYS A 22 -1.77 -7.47 1.20
CA LYS A 22 -1.41 -7.62 2.60
C LYS A 22 -0.04 -8.27 2.79
N ILE A 23 0.30 -9.25 1.96
CA ILE A 23 1.59 -9.96 2.02
C ILE A 23 2.77 -8.99 1.83
N ALA A 24 2.62 -8.01 0.93
CA ALA A 24 3.67 -7.02 0.68
C ALA A 24 3.90 -6.11 1.89
N ARG A 25 2.83 -5.59 2.51
CA ARG A 25 2.96 -4.82 3.76
C ARG A 25 3.57 -5.65 4.86
N ASP A 26 3.03 -6.83 5.13
CA ASP A 26 3.44 -7.63 6.28
C ASP A 26 4.93 -8.01 6.15
N THR A 27 5.41 -8.25 4.92
CA THR A 27 6.84 -8.43 4.63
C THR A 27 7.65 -7.17 4.93
N LEU A 28 7.21 -6.00 4.45
CA LEU A 28 7.92 -4.72 4.67
C LEU A 28 7.95 -4.32 6.16
N GLU A 29 6.85 -4.55 6.89
CA GLU A 29 6.76 -4.33 8.33
C GLU A 29 7.73 -5.23 9.11
N GLN A 30 7.92 -6.50 8.70
CA GLN A 30 8.92 -7.39 9.30
C GLN A 30 10.36 -6.87 9.14
N PHE A 31 10.64 -6.14 8.06
CA PHE A 31 11.92 -5.45 7.85
C PHE A 31 11.99 -4.07 8.54
N GLY A 32 10.95 -3.66 9.28
CA GLY A 32 10.89 -2.35 9.93
C GLY A 32 10.70 -1.19 8.94
N VAL A 33 10.17 -1.45 7.75
CA VAL A 33 9.89 -0.44 6.72
C VAL A 33 8.47 0.09 6.91
N SER A 34 8.33 1.40 7.07
CA SER A 34 7.03 2.06 7.13
C SER A 34 6.35 2.07 5.76
N VAL A 35 5.07 1.70 5.72
CA VAL A 35 4.28 1.64 4.49
C VAL A 35 2.96 2.38 4.60
N GLU A 36 2.44 2.83 3.46
CA GLU A 36 1.07 3.32 3.32
C GLU A 36 0.34 2.56 2.20
N TYR A 37 -0.99 2.47 2.32
CA TYR A 37 -1.84 1.91 1.27
C TYR A 37 -2.61 3.00 0.53
N ARG A 38 -2.80 2.81 -0.78
CA ARG A 38 -3.66 3.65 -1.59
C ARG A 38 -4.41 2.85 -2.64
N VAL A 39 -5.72 3.05 -2.72
CA VAL A 39 -6.52 2.56 -3.86
C VAL A 39 -6.46 3.63 -4.95
N ALA A 40 -5.84 3.29 -6.08
CA ALA A 40 -5.78 4.13 -7.27
C ALA A 40 -5.79 3.25 -8.52
N SER A 41 -6.90 3.29 -9.27
CA SER A 41 -7.07 2.50 -10.48
C SER A 41 -6.65 3.29 -11.70
N ALA A 42 -5.60 2.85 -12.39
CA ALA A 42 -5.14 3.46 -13.64
C ALA A 42 -6.24 3.56 -14.71
N HIS A 43 -7.15 2.59 -14.76
CA HIS A 43 -8.23 2.56 -15.75
C HIS A 43 -9.44 3.44 -15.39
N ARG A 44 -9.72 3.64 -14.09
CA ARG A 44 -10.92 4.38 -13.65
C ARG A 44 -10.61 5.82 -13.26
N SER A 45 -9.37 6.13 -12.90
CA SER A 45 -8.94 7.46 -12.43
C SER A 45 -7.43 7.65 -12.67
N PRO A 46 -7.01 8.04 -13.89
CA PRO A 46 -5.61 8.26 -14.26
C PRO A 46 -4.99 9.51 -13.62
#